data_AF-A0A2V9ILS3-F1
#
_entry.id   AF-A0A2V9ILS3-F1
#
_cell.length_a   1.000
_cell.length_b   1.000
_cell.length_c   1.000
_cell.angle_alpha   90.00
_cell.angle_beta   90.00
_cell.angle_gamma   90.00
#
_symmetry.space_group_name_H-M   'P 1'
#
loop_
_entity.id
_entity.type
_entity.pdbx_description
1 polymer ?
#
loop_
_entity_poly.entity_id
_entity_poly.type
_entity_poly.pdbx_seq_one_letter_code
_entity_poly.pdbx_strand_id
1 'polypeptide(L)'
;MEVAKRIQDPLLTCEAVLAEAAFHLASSSYVLSLVRDKMLRLAFDCSRNQSSGNQDQLWELATRYEDRRPDFADLCVVRMSELHPQHSVITVDEGDFRVYRRNRREVIP
;
A
#
# COMPACT_ATOMS: atom_id res chain seq x y z
N MET A 1 2.16 3.98 -17.69
CA MET A 1 3.32 4.85 -18.00
C MET A 1 3.00 6.35 -17.98
N GLU A 2 1.77 6.79 -18.23
CA GLU A 2 1.44 8.23 -18.29
C GLU A 2 1.28 8.90 -16.91
N VAL A 3 0.73 8.18 -15.92
CA VAL A 3 0.55 8.68 -14.54
C VAL A 3 1.88 9.04 -13.88
N ALA A 4 2.89 8.17 -14.02
CA ALA A 4 4.23 8.36 -13.44
C ALA A 4 4.92 9.67 -13.86
N LYS A 5 4.60 10.20 -15.06
CA LYS A 5 5.19 11.46 -15.56
C LYS A 5 4.57 12.72 -14.95
N ARG A 6 3.43 12.60 -14.27
CA ARG A 6 2.70 13.74 -13.67
C ARG A 6 2.93 13.86 -12.16
N ILE A 7 3.65 12.91 -11.56
CA ILE A 7 3.90 12.86 -10.12
C ILE A 7 5.09 13.77 -9.79
N GLN A 8 4.84 14.79 -8.97
CA GLN A 8 5.86 15.77 -8.56
C GLN A 8 6.38 15.53 -7.14
N ASP A 9 5.62 14.80 -6.32
CA ASP A 9 5.93 14.47 -4.95
C ASP A 9 6.25 12.97 -4.80
N PRO A 10 7.03 12.54 -3.79
CA PRO A 10 7.28 11.13 -3.55
C PRO A 10 5.97 10.35 -3.36
N LEU A 11 5.91 9.15 -3.93
CA LEU A 11 4.83 8.23 -3.66
C LEU A 11 4.94 7.67 -2.24
N LEU A 12 3.82 7.67 -1.52
CA LEU A 12 3.74 7.07 -0.20
C LEU A 12 3.69 5.55 -0.34
N THR A 13 4.49 4.85 0.46
CA THR A 13 4.55 3.38 0.48
C THR A 13 4.86 2.85 1.88
N CYS A 14 4.99 1.53 2.01
CA CYS A 14 5.35 0.81 3.23
C CYS A 14 6.41 -0.26 2.96
N GLU A 15 7.04 -0.76 4.01
CA GLU A 15 8.10 -1.77 3.93
C GLU A 15 7.63 -3.08 3.31
N ALA A 16 6.37 -3.47 3.52
CA ALA A 16 5.80 -4.69 2.93
C ALA A 16 5.79 -4.61 1.39
N VAL A 17 5.35 -3.48 0.83
CA VAL A 17 5.37 -3.22 -0.62
C VAL A 17 6.80 -3.17 -1.15
N LEU A 18 7.74 -2.58 -0.40
CA LEU A 18 9.16 -2.59 -0.82
C LEU A 18 9.74 -4.01 -0.83
N ALA A 19 9.41 -4.84 0.14
CA ALA A 19 9.86 -6.23 0.22
C ALA A 19 9.32 -7.06 -0.94
N GLU A 20 8.03 -6.95 -1.23
CA GLU A 20 7.36 -7.61 -2.34
C GLU A 20 7.92 -7.15 -3.70
N ALA A 21 8.09 -5.84 -3.89
CA ALA A 21 8.70 -5.28 -5.09
C ALA A 21 10.13 -5.77 -5.29
N ALA A 22 10.93 -5.85 -4.22
CA ALA A 22 12.30 -6.35 -4.30
C ALA A 22 12.34 -7.84 -4.67
N PHE A 23 11.38 -8.63 -4.18
CA PHE A 23 11.22 -10.03 -4.55
C PHE A 23 10.90 -10.17 -6.04
N HIS A 24 9.89 -9.46 -6.55
CA HIS A 24 9.49 -9.54 -7.96
C HIS A 24 10.53 -8.97 -8.93
N LEU A 25 11.24 -7.91 -8.54
CA LEU A 25 12.31 -7.32 -9.34
C LEU A 25 13.67 -8.02 -9.17
N ALA A 26 13.76 -8.98 -8.26
CA ALA A 26 14.99 -9.65 -7.86
C ALA A 26 16.15 -8.67 -7.55
N SER A 27 15.83 -7.51 -6.96
CA SER A 27 16.80 -6.42 -6.75
C SER A 27 16.40 -5.47 -5.62
N SER A 28 16.91 -5.74 -4.41
CA SER A 28 16.75 -4.82 -3.28
C SER A 28 17.48 -3.50 -3.50
N SER A 29 18.60 -3.50 -4.22
CA SER A 29 19.39 -2.28 -4.47
C SER A 29 18.62 -1.27 -5.32
N TYR A 30 17.88 -1.75 -6.33
CA TYR A 30 17.03 -0.91 -7.15
C TYR A 30 15.84 -0.35 -6.35
N VAL A 31 15.15 -1.18 -5.57
CA VAL A 31 14.03 -0.71 -4.74
C VAL A 31 14.50 0.32 -3.71
N LEU A 32 15.65 0.09 -3.06
CA LEU A 32 16.24 1.04 -2.12
C LEU A 32 16.71 2.33 -2.82
N SER A 33 17.16 2.28 -4.08
CA SER A 33 17.52 3.51 -4.80
C SER A 33 16.30 4.39 -5.02
N LEU A 34 15.11 3.84 -5.29
CA LEU A 34 13.88 4.64 -5.41
C LEU A 34 13.54 5.39 -4.12
N VAL A 35 13.80 4.80 -2.95
CA VAL A 35 13.64 5.47 -1.65
C VAL A 35 14.71 6.54 -1.47
N ARG A 36 15.98 6.19 -1.72
CA ARG A 36 17.13 7.10 -1.58
C ARG A 36 16.99 8.34 -2.45
N ASP A 37 16.52 8.13 -3.69
CA ASP A 37 16.37 9.18 -4.70
C ASP A 37 15.04 9.95 -4.53
N LYS A 38 14.32 9.70 -3.42
CA LYS A 38 13.06 10.35 -2.99
C LYS A 38 11.92 10.19 -4.00
N MET A 39 11.91 9.11 -4.76
CA MET A 39 10.74 8.72 -5.56
C MET A 39 9.69 8.02 -4.69
N LEU A 40 10.13 7.29 -3.66
CA LEU A 40 9.27 6.61 -2.68
C LEU A 40 9.55 7.16 -1.27
N ARG A 41 8.49 7.26 -0.46
CA ARG A 41 8.57 7.62 0.96
C ARG A 41 7.81 6.62 1.83
N LEU A 42 8.49 6.03 2.79
CA LEU A 42 7.85 5.23 3.84
C LEU A 42 6.93 6.13 4.68
N ALA A 43 5.64 5.78 4.72
CA ALA A 43 4.61 6.56 5.38
C ALA A 43 3.63 5.70 6.18
N PHE A 44 3.98 4.45 6.44
CA PHE A 44 3.17 3.51 7.17
C PHE A 44 4.00 2.80 8.24
N ASP A 45 3.40 2.57 9.40
CA ASP A 45 3.99 1.82 10.50
C ASP A 45 2.91 0.91 11.05
N CYS A 46 3.08 -0.40 10.86
CA CYS A 46 2.16 -1.42 11.34
C CYS A 46 2.01 -1.38 12.87
N SER A 47 3.09 -1.08 13.60
CA SER A 47 3.12 -1.02 15.06
C SER A 47 2.49 0.24 15.65
N ARG A 48 2.11 1.20 14.80
CA ARG A 48 1.62 2.50 15.27
C ARG A 48 0.22 2.37 15.88
N ASN A 49 0.15 2.68 17.17
CA ASN A 49 -1.09 2.75 17.95
C ASN A 49 -1.68 4.16 17.88
N GLN A 50 -2.57 4.40 16.90
CA GLN A 50 -3.44 5.58 16.84
C GLN A 50 -4.86 5.22 17.34
N SER A 51 -5.78 6.20 17.40
CA SER A 51 -7.20 5.92 17.63
C SER A 51 -7.69 4.94 16.56
N SER A 52 -7.85 3.66 16.93
CA SER A 52 -7.87 2.47 16.06
C SER A 52 -6.47 2.11 15.51
N GLY A 53 -5.75 1.25 16.22
CA GLY A 53 -4.38 0.83 15.88
C GLY A 53 -4.29 0.18 14.49
N ASN A 54 -3.14 0.36 13.81
CA ASN A 54 -2.95 -0.23 12.48
C ASN A 54 -3.00 -1.76 12.52
N GLN A 55 -2.53 -2.40 13.60
CA GLN A 55 -2.58 -3.85 13.76
C GLN A 55 -4.02 -4.39 13.76
N ASP A 56 -4.90 -3.78 14.56
CA ASP A 56 -6.30 -4.22 14.67
C ASP A 56 -7.03 -4.08 13.32
N GLN A 57 -6.78 -2.98 12.61
CA GLN A 57 -7.39 -2.74 11.30
C GLN A 57 -6.85 -3.69 10.22
N LEU A 58 -5.55 -3.97 10.23
CA LEU A 58 -4.96 -4.98 9.35
C LEU A 58 -5.51 -6.37 9.65
N TRP A 59 -5.71 -6.72 10.91
CA TRP A 59 -6.34 -7.97 11.33
C TRP A 59 -7.79 -8.05 10.83
N GLU A 60 -8.60 -7.00 11.02
CA GLU A 60 -9.96 -6.93 10.49
C GLU A 60 -10.02 -7.11 8.97
N LEU A 61 -9.08 -6.49 8.23
CA LEU A 61 -8.98 -6.62 6.78
C LEU A 61 -8.57 -8.04 6.37
N ALA A 62 -7.58 -8.63 7.05
CA ALA A 62 -7.14 -10.00 6.80
C ALA A 62 -8.28 -11.01 6.99
N THR A 63 -9.04 -10.88 8.08
CA THR A 63 -10.23 -11.72 8.34
C THR A 63 -11.32 -11.51 7.30
N ARG A 64 -11.60 -10.26 6.91
CA ARG A 64 -12.65 -9.97 5.92
C ARG A 64 -12.34 -10.56 4.55
N TYR A 65 -11.08 -10.53 4.14
CA TYR A 65 -10.66 -10.93 2.80
C TYR A 65 -9.97 -12.31 2.79
N GLU A 66 -10.10 -13.12 3.86
CA GLU A 66 -9.42 -14.41 4.02
C GLU A 66 -9.62 -15.35 2.82
N ASP A 67 -10.83 -15.42 2.27
CA ASP A 67 -11.17 -16.25 1.09
C ASP A 67 -10.35 -15.91 -0.16
N ARG A 68 -9.79 -14.70 -0.22
CA ARG A 68 -8.99 -14.21 -1.35
C ARG A 68 -7.49 -14.39 -1.13
N ARG A 69 -7.07 -14.72 0.10
CA ARG A 69 -5.67 -14.87 0.50
C ARG A 69 -4.81 -13.65 0.09
N PRO A 70 -5.19 -12.44 0.53
CA PRO A 70 -4.43 -11.23 0.24
C PRO A 70 -3.01 -11.39 0.78
N ASP A 71 -2.03 -10.83 0.07
CA ASP A 71 -0.73 -10.64 0.68
C ASP A 71 -0.80 -9.52 1.74
N PHE A 72 0.25 -9.42 2.55
CA PHE A 72 0.29 -8.40 3.60
C PHE A 72 0.47 -6.98 3.03
N ALA A 73 1.07 -6.83 1.84
CA ALA A 73 1.32 -5.55 1.20
C ALA A 73 0.00 -4.91 0.73
N ASP A 74 -0.90 -5.69 0.13
CA ASP A 74 -2.26 -5.33 -0.24
C ASP A 74 -3.01 -4.71 0.95
N LEU A 75 -3.03 -5.42 2.08
CA LEU A 75 -3.71 -4.97 3.29
C LEU A 75 -3.10 -3.67 3.82
N CYS A 76 -1.78 -3.53 3.76
CA CYS A 76 -1.10 -2.28 4.11
C CYS A 76 -1.52 -1.14 3.17
N VAL A 77 -1.62 -1.36 1.86
CA VAL A 77 -2.06 -0.34 0.90
C VAL A 77 -3.51 0.06 1.15
N VAL A 78 -4.40 -0.90 1.41
CA VAL A 78 -5.79 -0.60 1.79
C VAL A 78 -5.82 0.27 3.04
N ARG A 79 -5.07 -0.10 4.09
CA ARG A 79 -5.00 0.68 5.33
C ARG A 79 -4.40 2.08 5.11
N MET A 80 -3.36 2.19 4.29
CA MET A 80 -2.80 3.49 3.91
C MET A 80 -3.82 4.36 3.18
N SER A 81 -4.65 3.78 2.31
CA SER A 81 -5.72 4.53 1.62
C SER A 81 -6.80 5.06 2.56
N GLU A 82 -7.03 4.41 3.70
CA GLU A 82 -7.91 4.89 4.78
C GLU A 82 -7.28 6.06 5.55
N LEU A 83 -5.97 5.97 5.84
CA LEU A 83 -5.21 7.00 6.56
C LEU A 83 -4.97 8.25 5.71
N HIS A 84 -4.96 8.11 4.38
CA HIS A 84 -4.70 9.18 3.42
C HIS A 84 -5.90 9.35 2.45
N PRO A 85 -7.08 9.79 2.93
CA PRO A 85 -8.32 9.75 2.15
C PRO A 85 -8.30 10.61 0.88
N GLN A 86 -7.40 11.60 0.80
CA GLN A 86 -7.20 12.49 -0.35
C GLN A 86 -6.27 11.90 -1.43
N HIS A 87 -5.63 10.75 -1.18
CA HIS A 87 -4.70 10.12 -2.12
C HIS A 87 -5.39 8.96 -2.87
N SER A 88 -4.92 8.71 -4.10
CA SER A 88 -5.28 7.54 -4.91
C SER A 88 -4.22 6.44 -4.78
N VAL A 89 -4.65 5.19 -4.94
CA VAL A 89 -3.76 4.04 -5.04
C VAL A 89 -3.33 3.85 -6.49
N ILE A 90 -2.02 3.66 -6.68
CA ILE A 90 -1.46 3.29 -7.98
C ILE A 90 -1.11 1.81 -7.92
N THR A 91 -1.80 1.01 -8.72
CA THR A 91 -1.54 -0.43 -8.87
C THR A 91 -1.42 -0.80 -10.35
N VAL A 92 -0.68 -1.86 -10.63
CA VAL A 92 -0.61 -2.48 -11.97
C VAL A 92 -1.69 -3.54 -12.17
N ASP A 93 -2.29 -4.03 -11.08
CA ASP A 93 -3.40 -4.99 -11.10
C ASP A 93 -4.69 -4.34 -10.59
N GLU A 94 -5.30 -3.55 -11.47
CA GLU A 94 -6.55 -2.86 -11.14
C GLU A 94 -7.71 -3.85 -10.88
N GLY A 95 -7.71 -4.99 -11.57
CA GLY A 95 -8.78 -5.98 -11.47
C GLY A 95 -8.87 -6.59 -10.08
N ASP A 96 -7.72 -7.00 -9.55
CA ASP A 96 -7.64 -7.62 -8.22
C ASP A 96 -7.84 -6.59 -7.12
N PHE A 97 -7.27 -5.38 -7.27
CA PHE A 97 -7.34 -4.36 -6.24
C PHE A 97 -8.74 -3.71 -6.10
N ARG A 98 -9.53 -3.69 -7.19
CA ARG A 98 -10.92 -3.16 -7.20
C ARG A 98 -11.88 -3.89 -6.27
N VAL A 99 -11.51 -5.05 -5.73
CA VAL A 99 -12.37 -5.77 -4.78
C VAL A 99 -12.22 -5.24 -3.36
N TYR A 100 -11.07 -4.67 -3.03
CA TYR A 100 -10.85 -4.10 -1.71
C TYR A 100 -11.69 -2.83 -1.52
N ARG A 101 -12.00 -2.55 -0.25
CA ARG A 101 -12.76 -1.37 0.17
C ARG A 101 -12.06 -0.73 1.33
N ARG A 102 -11.85 0.59 1.25
CA ARG A 102 -11.42 1.39 2.39
C ARG A 102 -12.64 1.76 3.23
N ASN A 103 -12.47 1.96 4.54
CA ASN A 103 -13.54 2.34 5.47
C ASN A 103 -14.77 1.43 5.34
N ARG A 104 -14.52 0.13 5.15
CA ARG A 104 -15.50 -0.96 4.96
C ARG A 104 -16.25 -0.97 3.63
N ARG A 105 -16.64 0.17 3.06
CA ARG A 105 -17.55 0.20 1.89
C ARG A 105 -17.12 1.13 0.77
N GLU A 106 -16.12 1.98 0.98
CA GLU A 106 -15.71 2.96 0.00
C GLU A 106 -14.79 2.31 -1.05
N VAL A 107 -15.01 2.66 -2.31
CA VAL A 107 -14.11 2.27 -3.41
C VAL A 107 -12.77 2.98 -3.20
N ILE A 108 -11.68 2.27 -3.46
CA ILE A 108 -10.34 2.84 -3.43
C ILE A 108 -10.12 3.59 -4.76
N PRO A 109 -9.87 4.91 -4.71
CA PRO A 109 -9.65 5.73 -5.90
C PRO A 109 -8.22 5.64 -6.43
#